data_AF-A0A8J5EMF7-F1
#
_entry.id   AF-A0A8J5EMF7-F1
#
_cell.length_a   1.000
_cell.length_b   1.000
_cell.length_c   1.000
_cell.angle_alpha   90.00
_cell.angle_beta   90.00
_cell.angle_gamma   90.00
#
_symmetry.space_group_name_H-M   'P 1'
#
loop_
_entity.id
_entity.type
_entity.pdbx_description
1 polymer ?
#
loop_
_entity_poly.entity_id
_entity_poly.type
_entity_poly.pdbx_seq_one_letter_code
_entity_poly.pdbx_strand_id
1 'polypeptide(L)'
;MQRSHLSLIRVGGMGSGTARCFCSESKPCKRSRVQFDEAEYSGEKACLFDCLPDDIVLSILCYLSASADCPSDLVSVMKTCKRMNRLGKNPLVLEKATLKSISIRVENWSPPAHKFLKRCVRAGNVEACYLLGMIECYCLGLRGDGCHTHTRKGLSYLLRASRRGHAAATYSLAVIFFNGTGMGKSQENLSTGFSLCQRATQLGYVDAMRELGHCLQDGYGVAKDVPRGRRLLLDANTRELAVSRSSRPVASAAALPGEGSSRSEYCYLHSDFGCDVPAPEVHPANRFMAEWFQTRQNLGESVRLCANANCSRPETRRFEFRVCSMCALACYCSRACQAVHWKTVHSAACTAAIAARRVRIFNNALARFE
;
A
#
# COMPACT_ATOMS: atom_id res chain seq x y z
N MET A 1 -11.68 50.82 26.00
CA MET A 1 -11.63 51.37 24.62
C MET A 1 -11.48 50.20 23.65
N GLN A 2 -12.30 50.24 22.60
CA GLN A 2 -12.29 49.49 21.33
C GLN A 2 -12.45 47.95 21.30
N ARG A 3 -13.66 47.57 20.87
CA ARG A 3 -14.03 46.34 20.14
C ARG A 3 -13.56 46.41 18.68
N SER A 4 -13.33 45.25 18.06
CA SER A 4 -13.69 44.94 16.66
C SER A 4 -13.63 43.41 16.48
N HIS A 5 -14.78 42.74 16.33
CA HIS A 5 -15.49 42.37 15.10
C HIS A 5 -14.88 41.16 14.35
N LEU A 6 -15.59 40.02 14.40
CA LEU A 6 -15.67 39.06 13.31
C LEU A 6 -17.05 38.39 13.33
N SER A 7 -17.59 38.28 12.13
CA SER A 7 -18.99 38.22 11.74
C SER A 7 -19.59 36.82 11.81
N LEU A 8 -20.81 36.74 12.36
CA LEU A 8 -21.71 35.60 12.26
C LEU A 8 -22.24 35.45 10.83
N ILE A 9 -21.97 34.32 10.19
CA ILE A 9 -22.69 33.87 9.01
C ILE A 9 -24.04 33.32 9.48
N ARG A 10 -25.11 34.06 9.15
CA ARG A 10 -26.50 33.61 9.23
C ARG A 10 -26.72 32.55 8.13
N VAL A 11 -27.09 31.33 8.51
CA VAL A 11 -27.75 30.40 7.59
C VAL A 11 -29.21 30.30 8.03
N GLY A 12 -30.10 30.68 7.12
CA GLY A 12 -31.53 30.81 7.34
C GLY A 12 -32.22 29.47 7.58
N GLY A 13 -33.34 29.54 8.31
CA GLY A 13 -34.26 28.43 8.49
C GLY A 13 -35.11 28.19 7.24
N MET A 14 -35.42 26.91 7.00
CA MET A 14 -36.50 26.30 6.19
C MET A 14 -36.02 24.88 5.88
N GLY A 15 -36.75 23.79 6.03
CA GLY A 15 -38.11 23.53 6.48
C GLY A 15 -38.20 22.05 6.87
N SER A 16 -39.29 21.70 7.54
CA SER A 16 -39.62 20.35 7.98
C SER A 16 -39.72 19.36 6.82
N GLY A 17 -38.68 18.56 6.60
CA GLY A 17 -38.69 17.40 5.70
C GLY A 17 -38.82 16.12 6.51
N THR A 18 -40.01 15.55 6.56
CA THR A 18 -40.26 14.22 7.15
C THR A 18 -39.56 13.14 6.31
N ALA A 19 -38.56 12.46 6.87
CA ALA A 19 -38.04 11.22 6.29
C ALA A 19 -39.07 10.09 6.52
N ARG A 20 -39.68 9.59 5.45
CA ARG A 20 -40.55 8.40 5.47
C ARG A 20 -39.67 7.14 5.51
N CYS A 21 -39.77 6.39 6.60
CA CYS A 21 -39.26 5.01 6.67
C CYS A 21 -40.31 4.09 6.02
N PHE A 22 -39.91 3.37 4.97
CA PHE A 22 -40.72 2.31 4.36
C PHE A 22 -40.54 1.03 5.18
N CYS A 23 -41.52 0.70 6.01
CA CYS A 23 -41.72 -0.67 6.50
C CYS A 23 -43.17 -1.07 6.22
N SER A 24 -43.32 -2.12 5.42
CA SER A 24 -44.57 -2.82 5.16
C SER A 24 -45.05 -3.59 6.39
N GLU A 25 -46.38 -3.73 6.50
CA GLU A 25 -47.13 -4.63 7.40
C GLU A 25 -47.50 -4.11 8.80
N SER A 26 -48.57 -3.29 8.79
CA SER A 26 -49.76 -3.33 9.65
C SER A 26 -49.70 -4.00 11.04
N LYS A 27 -49.38 -3.22 12.09
CA LYS A 27 -50.09 -3.17 13.39
C LYS A 27 -49.91 -1.77 14.03
N PRO A 28 -50.94 -1.12 14.60
CA PRO A 28 -50.81 0.22 15.18
C PRO A 28 -50.10 0.13 16.53
N CYS A 29 -48.82 0.51 16.58
CA CYS A 29 -48.07 0.66 17.82
C CYS A 29 -48.47 1.98 18.48
N LYS A 30 -49.14 1.92 19.64
CA LYS A 30 -49.43 3.10 20.47
C LYS A 30 -48.10 3.72 20.90
N ARG A 31 -47.71 4.82 20.27
CA ARG A 31 -46.57 5.63 20.71
C ARG A 31 -46.93 6.26 22.06
N SER A 32 -46.44 5.68 23.14
CA SER A 32 -46.34 6.39 24.42
C SER A 32 -45.33 7.52 24.21
N ARG A 33 -45.82 8.76 24.25
CA ARG A 33 -45.00 9.97 24.25
C ARG A 33 -44.22 9.94 25.57
N VAL A 34 -42.95 9.56 25.51
CA VAL A 34 -42.05 9.69 26.67
C VAL A 34 -41.91 11.20 26.91
N GLN A 35 -42.58 11.69 27.95
CA GLN A 35 -42.34 13.02 28.49
C GLN A 35 -40.90 13.01 29.02
N PHE A 36 -40.05 13.82 28.42
CA PHE A 36 -38.82 14.23 29.06
C PHE A 36 -39.20 15.36 30.02
N ASP A 37 -39.11 15.09 31.32
CA ASP A 37 -39.19 16.13 32.33
C ASP A 37 -38.06 17.14 32.07
N GLU A 38 -38.44 18.42 31.97
CA GLU A 38 -37.52 19.55 31.91
C GLU A 38 -36.78 19.65 33.25
N ALA A 39 -35.72 18.86 33.40
CA ALA A 39 -34.80 19.02 34.51
C ALA A 39 -34.03 20.34 34.31
N GLU A 40 -34.06 21.17 35.35
CA GLU A 40 -33.47 22.50 35.44
C GLU A 40 -32.06 22.55 34.84
N TYR A 41 -31.92 23.34 33.77
CA TYR A 41 -30.68 23.52 33.02
C TYR A 41 -29.74 24.46 33.79
N SER A 42 -29.07 23.94 34.81
CA SER A 42 -27.94 24.61 35.43
C SER A 42 -26.69 24.52 34.53
N GLY A 43 -26.44 25.58 33.77
CA GLY A 43 -25.10 26.15 33.63
C GLY A 43 -23.92 25.26 33.22
N GLU A 44 -24.03 24.45 32.17
CA GLU A 44 -22.90 24.10 31.30
C GLU A 44 -23.50 23.60 29.97
N LYS A 45 -23.06 24.13 28.83
CA LYS A 45 -23.51 23.63 27.51
C LYS A 45 -22.97 22.22 27.29
N ALA A 46 -23.63 21.22 27.88
CA ALA A 46 -23.37 19.83 27.59
C ALA A 46 -23.53 19.63 26.08
N CYS A 47 -22.47 19.15 25.42
CA CYS A 47 -22.57 18.81 24.01
C CYS A 47 -23.65 17.72 23.88
N LEU A 48 -24.45 17.74 22.82
CA LEU A 48 -25.45 16.69 22.55
C LEU A 48 -24.83 15.27 22.54
N PHE A 49 -23.53 15.17 22.31
CA PHE A 49 -22.77 13.92 22.39
C PHE A 49 -22.53 13.43 23.82
N ASP A 50 -22.50 14.31 24.83
CA ASP A 50 -22.19 13.94 26.22
C ASP A 50 -23.25 13.00 26.82
N CYS A 51 -24.49 13.08 26.34
CA CYS A 51 -25.60 12.21 26.74
C CYS A 51 -25.60 10.84 26.05
N LEU A 52 -24.88 10.67 24.93
CA LEU A 52 -24.81 9.37 24.25
C LEU A 52 -23.97 8.41 25.08
N PRO A 53 -24.33 7.13 25.22
CA PRO A 53 -23.46 6.15 25.87
C PRO A 53 -22.24 5.79 25.00
N ASP A 54 -21.16 5.36 25.65
CA ASP A 54 -19.85 5.15 25.01
C ASP A 54 -19.88 4.07 23.91
N ASP A 55 -20.78 3.08 24.01
CA ASP A 55 -21.00 2.02 23.03
C ASP A 55 -21.53 2.56 21.68
N ILE A 56 -22.50 3.48 21.72
CA ILE A 56 -23.03 4.15 20.52
C ILE A 56 -21.92 4.98 19.87
N VAL A 57 -21.17 5.75 20.66
CA VAL A 57 -20.06 6.56 20.15
C VAL A 57 -18.97 5.67 19.54
N LEU A 58 -18.64 4.54 20.17
CA LEU A 58 -17.69 3.57 19.64
C LEU A 58 -18.17 2.96 18.32
N SER A 59 -19.46 2.64 18.19
CA SER A 59 -20.06 2.15 16.93
C SER A 59 -19.89 3.18 15.80
N ILE A 60 -20.21 4.45 16.08
CA ILE A 60 -20.04 5.55 15.12
C ILE A 60 -18.57 5.70 14.71
N LEU A 61 -17.65 5.67 15.68
CA LEU A 61 -16.21 5.78 15.39
C LEU A 61 -15.68 4.57 14.63
N CYS A 62 -16.19 3.37 14.89
CA CYS A 62 -15.81 2.17 14.12
C CYS A 62 -16.27 2.28 12.66
N TYR A 63 -17.49 2.77 12.43
CA TYR A 63 -17.99 3.02 11.08
C TYR A 63 -17.14 4.07 10.36
N LEU A 64 -16.90 5.21 11.02
CA LEU A 64 -16.05 6.28 10.47
C LEU A 64 -14.64 5.76 10.14
N SER A 65 -14.04 4.98 11.04
CA SER A 65 -12.72 4.40 10.85
C SER A 65 -12.68 3.43 9.66
N ALA A 66 -13.76 2.67 9.44
CA ALA A 66 -13.92 1.75 8.32
C ALA A 66 -14.24 2.43 6.98
N SER A 67 -14.76 3.65 7.00
CA SER A 67 -15.13 4.42 5.80
C SER A 67 -14.20 5.61 5.53
N ALA A 68 -13.20 5.85 6.37
CA ALA A 68 -12.30 6.99 6.25
C ALA A 68 -11.44 6.89 4.97
N ASP A 69 -11.39 7.99 4.23
CA ASP A 69 -10.64 8.12 2.98
C ASP A 69 -9.30 8.82 3.17
N CYS A 70 -9.08 9.46 4.31
CA CYS A 70 -7.80 10.04 4.68
C CYS A 70 -7.58 10.06 6.21
N PRO A 71 -6.33 10.22 6.69
CA PRO A 71 -6.06 10.21 8.13
C PRO A 71 -6.78 11.33 8.89
N SER A 72 -7.03 12.47 8.26
CA SER A 72 -7.73 13.60 8.87
C SER A 72 -9.18 13.30 9.24
N ASP A 73 -9.86 12.37 8.56
CA ASP A 73 -11.26 12.04 8.84
C ASP A 73 -11.43 11.54 10.28
N LEU A 74 -10.55 10.63 10.71
CA LEU A 74 -10.56 10.09 12.07
C LEU A 74 -9.88 11.06 13.05
N VAL A 75 -8.74 11.63 12.68
CA VAL A 75 -7.94 12.48 13.58
C VAL A 75 -8.67 13.77 13.97
N SER A 76 -9.45 14.36 13.06
CA SER A 76 -10.20 15.59 13.34
C SER A 76 -11.30 15.33 14.37
N VAL A 77 -12.03 14.22 14.25
CA VAL A 77 -13.04 13.80 15.24
C VAL A 77 -12.38 13.55 16.60
N MET A 78 -11.23 12.88 16.63
CA MET A 78 -10.47 12.64 17.87
C MET A 78 -9.95 13.92 18.53
N LYS A 79 -9.83 15.03 17.79
CA LYS A 79 -9.37 16.32 18.32
C LYS A 79 -10.50 17.17 18.91
N THR A 80 -11.76 16.83 18.66
CA THR A 80 -12.91 17.64 19.08
C THR A 80 -13.03 17.77 20.60
N CYS A 81 -12.92 16.66 21.34
CA CYS A 81 -12.96 16.66 22.79
C CYS A 81 -12.17 15.49 23.40
N LYS A 82 -11.90 15.56 24.71
CA LYS A 82 -11.18 14.50 25.45
C LYS A 82 -11.87 13.13 25.34
N ARG A 83 -13.21 13.12 25.32
CA ARG A 83 -14.00 11.89 25.22
C ARG A 83 -13.81 11.21 23.86
N MET A 84 -13.99 11.94 22.74
CA MET A 84 -13.74 11.41 21.39
C MET A 84 -12.27 11.00 21.20
N ASN A 85 -11.34 11.75 21.79
CA ASN A 85 -9.92 11.41 21.77
C ASN A 85 -9.63 10.05 22.43
N ARG A 86 -10.26 9.79 23.60
CA ARG A 86 -10.15 8.54 24.35
C ARG A 86 -10.79 7.39 23.58
N LEU A 87 -12.02 7.56 23.11
CA LEU A 87 -12.79 6.53 22.41
C LEU A 87 -12.22 6.21 21.02
N GLY A 88 -11.71 7.20 20.27
CA GLY A 88 -11.06 6.95 18.98
C GLY A 88 -9.74 6.19 19.08
N LYS A 89 -9.15 6.11 20.28
CA LYS A 89 -7.97 5.25 20.56
C LYS A 89 -8.35 3.83 20.99
N ASN A 90 -9.64 3.51 21.08
CA ASN A 90 -10.10 2.19 21.45
C ASN A 90 -9.65 1.15 20.40
N PRO A 91 -9.19 -0.05 20.82
CA PRO A 91 -8.79 -1.10 19.89
C PRO A 91 -9.81 -1.42 18.80
N LEU A 92 -11.12 -1.40 19.10
CA LEU A 92 -12.17 -1.69 18.11
C LEU A 92 -12.16 -0.68 16.96
N VAL A 93 -11.98 0.60 17.27
CA VAL A 93 -11.90 1.68 16.26
C VAL A 93 -10.63 1.53 15.43
N LEU A 94 -9.49 1.27 16.09
CA LEU A 94 -8.20 1.16 15.41
C LEU A 94 -8.06 -0.11 14.57
N GLU A 95 -8.70 -1.22 14.95
CA GLU A 95 -8.75 -2.44 14.15
C GLU A 95 -9.45 -2.19 12.81
N LYS A 96 -10.48 -1.34 12.79
CA LYS A 96 -11.31 -1.03 11.62
C LYS A 96 -10.71 0.02 10.68
N ALA A 97 -9.64 0.69 11.07
CA ALA A 97 -9.03 1.76 10.28
C ALA A 97 -8.61 1.27 8.88
N THR A 98 -9.01 1.99 7.84
CA THR A 98 -8.65 1.67 6.46
C THR A 98 -7.16 1.93 6.19
N LEU A 99 -6.63 1.32 5.13
CA LEU A 99 -5.28 1.62 4.64
C LEU A 99 -5.09 3.12 4.36
N LYS A 100 -6.10 3.77 3.78
CA LYS A 100 -6.08 5.21 3.48
C LYS A 100 -6.02 6.05 4.76
N SER A 101 -6.78 5.68 5.80
CA SER A 101 -6.83 6.42 7.06
C SER A 101 -5.57 6.27 7.92
N ILE A 102 -4.80 5.20 7.74
CA ILE A 102 -3.53 4.98 8.45
C ILE A 102 -2.30 5.33 7.61
N SER A 103 -2.47 5.61 6.32
CA SER A 103 -1.38 5.99 5.42
C SER A 103 -0.78 7.32 5.84
N ILE A 104 0.51 7.31 6.18
CA ILE A 104 1.27 8.50 6.58
C ILE A 104 2.29 8.79 5.49
N ARG A 105 2.42 10.07 5.09
CA ARG A 105 3.48 10.56 4.19
C ARG A 105 4.79 10.76 4.95
N VAL A 106 5.93 10.68 4.28
CA VAL A 106 7.24 10.80 4.96
C VAL A 106 7.42 12.16 5.63
N GLU A 107 6.95 13.24 5.00
CA GLU A 107 6.96 14.60 5.57
C GLU A 107 6.20 14.71 6.91
N ASN A 108 5.21 13.83 7.13
CA ASN A 108 4.38 13.77 8.33
C ASN A 108 4.83 12.66 9.30
N TRP A 109 5.92 11.96 8.99
CA TRP A 109 6.47 10.92 9.85
C TRP A 109 7.06 11.53 11.12
N SER A 110 6.54 11.09 12.27
CA SER A 110 6.91 11.63 13.58
C SER A 110 6.76 10.56 14.67
N PRO A 111 7.36 10.74 15.87
CA PRO A 111 7.18 9.79 16.96
C PRO A 111 5.70 9.54 17.33
N PRO A 112 4.80 10.54 17.33
CA PRO A 112 3.36 10.31 17.48
C PRO A 112 2.74 9.47 16.36
N ALA A 113 3.09 9.71 15.09
CA ALA A 113 2.59 8.95 13.96
C ALA A 113 3.04 7.48 14.02
N HIS A 114 4.30 7.25 14.35
CA HIS A 114 4.84 5.91 14.60
C HIS A 114 4.12 5.23 15.78
N LYS A 115 3.88 5.94 16.89
CA LYS A 115 3.13 5.42 18.05
C LYS A 115 1.68 5.08 17.69
N PHE A 116 1.05 5.85 16.81
CA PHE A 116 -0.29 5.59 16.30
C PHE A 116 -0.35 4.30 15.48
N LEU A 117 0.56 4.09 14.52
CA LEU A 117 0.65 2.82 13.79
C LEU A 117 0.90 1.63 14.72
N LYS A 118 1.80 1.76 15.70
CA LYS A 118 2.01 0.71 16.71
C LYS A 118 0.75 0.38 17.51
N ARG A 119 -0.16 1.34 17.72
CA ARG A 119 -1.44 1.09 18.38
C ARG A 119 -2.39 0.34 17.45
N CYS A 120 -2.49 0.73 16.18
CA CYS A 120 -3.27 0.00 15.18
C CYS A 120 -2.80 -1.46 15.03
N VAL A 121 -1.48 -1.67 15.00
CA VAL A 121 -0.88 -3.01 15.02
C VAL A 121 -1.26 -3.78 16.29
N ARG A 122 -1.22 -3.17 17.47
CA ARG A 122 -1.64 -3.82 18.73
C ARG A 122 -3.14 -4.14 18.75
N ALA A 123 -3.96 -3.31 18.11
CA ALA A 123 -5.39 -3.55 17.92
C ALA A 123 -5.69 -4.66 16.89
N GLY A 124 -4.69 -5.18 16.18
CA GLY A 124 -4.87 -6.26 15.22
C GLY A 124 -5.15 -5.81 13.78
N ASN A 125 -5.07 -4.50 13.50
CA ASN A 125 -5.26 -3.97 12.15
C ASN A 125 -4.24 -4.57 11.17
N VAL A 126 -4.74 -5.22 10.12
CA VAL A 126 -3.93 -6.00 9.15
C VAL A 126 -3.12 -5.08 8.24
N GLU A 127 -3.73 -4.00 7.77
CA GLU A 127 -3.08 -2.98 6.94
C GLU A 127 -1.96 -2.27 7.69
N ALA A 128 -2.17 -1.96 8.97
CA ALA A 128 -1.14 -1.38 9.83
C ALA A 128 0.01 -2.36 10.05
N CYS A 129 -0.27 -3.66 10.20
CA CYS A 129 0.77 -4.69 10.30
C CYS A 129 1.61 -4.74 9.02
N TYR A 130 0.98 -4.64 7.85
CA TYR A 130 1.71 -4.61 6.59
C TYR A 130 2.52 -3.32 6.40
N LEU A 131 1.87 -2.16 6.53
CA LEU A 131 2.49 -0.84 6.36
C LEU A 131 3.66 -0.63 7.32
N LEU A 132 3.44 -0.80 8.64
CA LEU A 132 4.50 -0.64 9.62
C LEU A 132 5.56 -1.75 9.48
N GLY A 133 5.16 -2.95 9.07
CA GLY A 133 6.09 -4.05 8.77
C GLY A 133 7.11 -3.68 7.70
N MET A 134 6.64 -3.12 6.59
CA MET A 134 7.48 -2.64 5.50
C MET A 134 8.41 -1.49 5.96
N ILE A 135 7.90 -0.52 6.71
CA ILE A 135 8.68 0.62 7.24
C ILE A 135 9.77 0.13 8.21
N GLU A 136 9.42 -0.73 9.16
CA GLU A 136 10.36 -1.27 10.15
C GLU A 136 11.46 -2.11 9.48
N CYS A 137 11.11 -2.94 8.48
CA CYS A 137 12.08 -3.74 7.74
C CYS A 137 13.02 -2.91 6.86
N TYR A 138 12.45 -1.99 6.07
CA TYR A 138 13.19 -1.38 4.96
C TYR A 138 13.62 0.07 5.22
N CYS A 139 12.93 0.82 6.07
CA CYS A 139 13.28 2.22 6.36
C CYS A 139 14.11 2.34 7.65
N LEU A 140 13.65 1.72 8.73
CA LEU A 140 14.30 1.79 10.05
C LEU A 140 15.34 0.69 10.27
N GLY A 141 15.26 -0.41 9.51
CA GLY A 141 16.12 -1.59 9.66
C GLY A 141 17.45 -1.57 8.90
N LEU A 142 17.80 -0.49 8.20
CA LEU A 142 18.95 -0.49 7.28
C LEU A 142 20.33 -0.34 7.93
N ARG A 143 20.51 0.67 8.78
CA ARG A 143 21.82 1.06 9.35
C ARG A 143 21.65 1.70 10.71
N GLY A 144 22.71 1.69 11.51
CA GLY A 144 22.74 2.30 12.85
C GLY A 144 22.35 1.34 13.97
N ASP A 145 22.43 1.86 15.19
CA ASP A 145 22.09 1.11 16.40
C ASP A 145 20.60 0.69 16.38
N GLY A 146 20.32 -0.55 16.75
CA GLY A 146 18.96 -1.12 16.74
C GLY A 146 18.41 -1.60 15.39
N CYS A 147 19.18 -1.58 14.28
CA CYS A 147 18.72 -2.01 12.95
C CYS A 147 18.17 -3.46 12.92
N HIS A 148 18.83 -4.39 13.63
CA HIS A 148 18.38 -5.78 13.76
C HIS A 148 17.05 -5.89 14.51
N THR A 149 16.84 -5.04 15.50
CA THR A 149 15.60 -4.97 16.27
C THR A 149 14.44 -4.48 15.41
N HIS A 150 14.66 -3.45 14.59
CA HIS A 150 13.68 -2.95 13.63
C HIS A 150 13.35 -4.00 12.57
N THR A 151 14.35 -4.66 11.99
CA THR A 151 14.16 -5.73 11.01
C THR A 151 13.33 -6.89 11.58
N ARG A 152 13.64 -7.35 12.80
CA ARG A 152 12.87 -8.41 13.50
C ARG A 152 11.43 -8.00 13.78
N LYS A 153 11.20 -6.74 14.20
CA LYS A 153 9.85 -6.20 14.40
C LYS A 153 9.07 -6.16 13.09
N GLY A 154 9.69 -5.68 12.01
CA GLY A 154 9.07 -5.63 10.70
C GLY A 154 8.65 -7.01 10.20
N LEU A 155 9.55 -8.00 10.30
CA LEU A 155 9.25 -9.40 9.97
C LEU A 155 8.07 -9.96 10.79
N SER A 156 8.04 -9.68 12.10
CA SER A 156 6.95 -10.08 12.98
C SER A 156 5.61 -9.47 12.56
N TYR A 157 5.58 -8.18 12.21
CA TYR A 157 4.36 -7.52 11.74
C TYR A 157 3.89 -8.07 10.38
N LEU A 158 4.81 -8.27 9.43
CA LEU A 158 4.49 -8.89 8.15
C LEU A 158 3.94 -10.31 8.32
N LEU A 159 4.52 -11.10 9.24
CA LEU A 159 4.03 -12.45 9.56
C LEU A 159 2.62 -12.41 10.14
N ARG A 160 2.31 -11.45 11.01
CA ARG A 160 0.96 -11.25 11.56
C ARG A 160 -0.05 -10.90 10.46
N ALA A 161 0.30 -9.99 9.54
CA ALA A 161 -0.55 -9.65 8.40
C ALA A 161 -0.77 -10.87 7.48
N SER A 162 0.30 -11.60 7.16
CA SER A 162 0.25 -12.82 6.34
C SER A 162 -0.64 -13.89 6.96
N ARG A 163 -0.54 -14.13 8.28
CA ARG A 163 -1.39 -15.08 9.02
C ARG A 163 -2.88 -14.73 8.90
N ARG A 164 -3.24 -13.45 8.81
CA ARG A 164 -4.62 -12.97 8.58
C ARG A 164 -5.02 -12.92 7.10
N GLY A 165 -4.23 -13.50 6.19
CA GLY A 165 -4.59 -13.61 4.78
C GLY A 165 -4.19 -12.41 3.92
N HIS A 166 -3.35 -11.50 4.41
CA HIS A 166 -2.91 -10.36 3.61
C HIS A 166 -1.93 -10.80 2.52
N ALA A 167 -2.37 -10.72 1.26
CA ALA A 167 -1.65 -11.27 0.11
C ALA A 167 -0.30 -10.56 -0.13
N ALA A 168 -0.28 -9.22 -0.13
CA ALA A 168 0.95 -8.45 -0.36
C ALA A 168 1.99 -8.61 0.77
N ALA A 169 1.55 -8.74 2.04
CA ALA A 169 2.44 -9.05 3.16
C ALA A 169 3.06 -10.45 3.01
N THR A 170 2.25 -11.44 2.61
CA THR A 170 2.72 -12.81 2.35
C THR A 170 3.75 -12.84 1.22
N TYR A 171 3.50 -12.13 0.12
CA TYR A 171 4.49 -11.99 -0.96
C TYR A 171 5.73 -11.20 -0.51
N SER A 172 5.56 -10.17 0.30
CA SER A 172 6.68 -9.38 0.82
C SER A 172 7.62 -10.20 1.67
N LEU A 173 7.08 -11.11 2.51
CA LEU A 173 7.86 -12.10 3.23
C LEU A 173 8.60 -13.02 2.26
N ALA A 174 7.94 -13.54 1.22
CA ALA A 174 8.58 -14.40 0.22
C ALA A 174 9.82 -13.73 -0.38
N VAL A 175 9.70 -12.46 -0.79
CA VAL A 175 10.81 -11.67 -1.32
C VAL A 175 11.93 -11.48 -0.28
N ILE A 176 11.59 -11.22 0.99
CA ILE A 176 12.58 -11.14 2.08
C ILE A 176 13.34 -12.46 2.24
N PHE A 177 12.63 -13.60 2.24
CA PHE A 177 13.25 -14.92 2.34
C PHE A 177 14.16 -15.24 1.14
N PHE A 178 13.73 -14.94 -0.09
CA PHE A 178 14.57 -15.12 -1.29
C PHE A 178 15.84 -14.26 -1.26
N ASN A 179 15.72 -13.02 -0.82
CA ASN A 179 16.86 -12.10 -0.73
C ASN A 179 17.71 -12.32 0.54
N GLY A 180 17.17 -13.06 1.51
CA GLY A 180 17.75 -13.27 2.81
C GLY A 180 17.76 -12.01 3.69
N THR A 181 16.92 -11.01 3.42
CA THR A 181 16.94 -9.69 4.10
C THR A 181 16.94 -9.88 5.63
N GLY A 182 18.01 -9.41 6.30
CA GLY A 182 18.16 -9.55 7.76
C GLY A 182 18.53 -10.93 8.31
N MET A 183 18.60 -11.99 7.49
CA MET A 183 18.83 -13.38 7.95
C MET A 183 19.86 -14.18 7.13
N GLY A 184 20.37 -13.62 6.01
CA GLY A 184 21.26 -14.34 5.09
C GLY A 184 20.51 -15.25 4.11
N LYS A 185 21.19 -15.71 3.05
CA LYS A 185 20.60 -16.62 2.05
C LYS A 185 20.93 -18.06 2.42
N SER A 186 19.92 -18.94 2.45
CA SER A 186 20.06 -20.38 2.67
C SER A 186 19.04 -21.13 1.81
N GLN A 187 19.28 -22.41 1.51
CA GLN A 187 18.34 -23.22 0.74
C GLN A 187 16.98 -23.36 1.43
N GLU A 188 16.97 -23.39 2.76
CA GLU A 188 15.76 -23.38 3.59
C GLU A 188 14.96 -22.08 3.40
N ASN A 189 15.65 -20.93 3.37
CA ASN A 189 15.02 -19.64 3.11
C ASN A 189 14.41 -19.59 1.70
N LEU A 190 15.09 -20.16 0.69
CA LEU A 190 14.54 -20.23 -0.67
C LEU A 190 13.26 -21.09 -0.72
N SER A 191 13.28 -22.25 -0.04
CA SER A 191 12.13 -23.16 0.03
C SER A 191 10.95 -22.53 0.80
N THR A 192 11.24 -21.76 1.84
CA THR A 192 10.26 -20.96 2.58
C THR A 192 9.67 -19.85 1.71
N GLY A 193 10.51 -19.12 0.98
CA GLY A 193 10.09 -18.10 0.02
C GLY A 193 9.17 -18.67 -1.07
N PHE A 194 9.51 -19.83 -1.61
CA PHE A 194 8.67 -20.55 -2.57
C PHE A 194 7.29 -20.88 -2.00
N SER A 195 7.24 -21.44 -0.79
CA SER A 195 6.00 -21.80 -0.10
C SER A 195 5.12 -20.57 0.19
N LEU A 196 5.74 -19.45 0.57
CA LEU A 196 5.05 -18.17 0.76
C LEU A 196 4.51 -17.61 -0.57
N CYS A 197 5.23 -17.76 -1.68
CA CYS A 197 4.73 -17.42 -3.02
C CYS A 197 3.53 -18.26 -3.42
N GLN A 198 3.51 -19.57 -3.12
CA GLN A 198 2.34 -20.42 -3.33
C GLN A 198 1.13 -19.91 -2.53
N ARG A 199 1.33 -19.58 -1.25
CA ARG A 199 0.28 -19.03 -0.40
C ARG A 199 -0.23 -17.68 -0.91
N ALA A 200 0.65 -16.75 -1.27
CA ALA A 200 0.26 -15.45 -1.81
C ALA A 200 -0.48 -15.60 -3.17
N THR A 201 -0.10 -16.59 -3.98
CA THR A 201 -0.79 -16.94 -5.23
C THR A 201 -2.22 -17.43 -4.97
N GLN A 202 -2.42 -18.28 -3.95
CA GLN A 202 -3.75 -18.75 -3.52
C GLN A 202 -4.63 -17.59 -3.03
N LEU A 203 -4.02 -16.57 -2.41
CA LEU A 203 -4.67 -15.32 -2.00
C LEU A 203 -4.91 -14.34 -3.17
N GLY A 204 -4.62 -14.74 -4.41
CA GLY A 204 -4.89 -13.94 -5.61
C GLY A 204 -3.79 -12.94 -6.00
N TYR A 205 -2.62 -12.96 -5.36
CA TYR A 205 -1.55 -12.01 -5.66
C TYR A 205 -0.79 -12.38 -6.94
N VAL A 206 -1.03 -11.64 -8.03
CA VAL A 206 -0.50 -11.95 -9.38
C VAL A 206 1.04 -11.92 -9.43
N ASP A 207 1.68 -10.97 -8.76
CA ASP A 207 3.15 -10.92 -8.72
C ASP A 207 3.76 -12.16 -8.04
N ALA A 208 3.08 -12.73 -7.04
CA ALA A 208 3.53 -13.97 -6.40
C ALA A 208 3.43 -15.16 -7.35
N MET A 209 2.40 -15.20 -8.18
CA MET A 209 2.22 -16.22 -9.21
C MET A 209 3.33 -16.15 -10.26
N ARG A 210 3.71 -14.94 -10.66
CA ARG A 210 4.82 -14.72 -11.58
C ARG A 210 6.15 -15.17 -10.98
N GLU A 211 6.41 -14.80 -9.74
CA GLU A 211 7.62 -15.24 -9.02
C GLU A 211 7.65 -16.77 -8.90
N LEU A 212 6.51 -17.40 -8.61
CA LEU A 212 6.37 -18.86 -8.53
C LEU A 212 6.68 -19.55 -9.88
N GLY A 213 6.16 -18.99 -10.98
CA GLY A 213 6.44 -19.48 -12.33
C GLY A 213 7.94 -19.48 -12.65
N HIS A 214 8.64 -18.40 -12.30
CA HIS A 214 10.10 -18.33 -12.45
C HIS A 214 10.85 -19.28 -11.52
N CYS A 215 10.41 -19.45 -10.27
CA CYS A 215 11.04 -20.39 -9.35
C CYS A 215 11.03 -21.83 -9.90
N LEU A 216 9.90 -22.27 -10.49
CA LEU A 216 9.79 -23.59 -11.10
C LEU A 216 10.60 -23.72 -12.39
N GLN A 217 10.71 -22.66 -13.19
CA GLN A 217 11.55 -22.67 -14.40
C GLN A 217 13.04 -22.75 -14.08
N ASP A 218 13.48 -22.05 -13.03
CA ASP A 218 14.90 -21.93 -12.69
C ASP A 218 15.36 -22.99 -11.67
N GLY A 219 14.43 -23.70 -10.99
CA GLY A 219 14.73 -24.58 -9.87
C GLY A 219 15.13 -23.82 -8.59
N TYR A 220 14.57 -22.61 -8.40
CA TYR A 220 14.94 -21.72 -7.30
C TYR A 220 14.08 -21.98 -6.06
N GLY A 221 14.66 -22.62 -5.04
CA GLY A 221 13.96 -23.03 -3.82
C GLY A 221 13.03 -24.23 -3.99
N VAL A 222 13.01 -24.86 -5.17
CA VAL A 222 12.18 -26.01 -5.52
C VAL A 222 12.85 -26.80 -6.65
N ALA A 223 12.49 -28.08 -6.82
CA ALA A 223 12.86 -28.83 -8.02
C ALA A 223 12.32 -28.17 -9.29
N LYS A 224 13.11 -28.20 -10.36
CA LYS A 224 12.77 -27.59 -11.64
C LYS A 224 11.59 -28.31 -12.30
N ASP A 225 10.57 -27.54 -12.68
CA ASP A 225 9.38 -27.97 -13.43
C ASP A 225 9.00 -26.87 -14.43
N VAL A 226 9.69 -26.90 -15.58
CA VAL A 226 9.52 -25.90 -16.63
C VAL A 226 8.09 -25.85 -17.17
N PRO A 227 7.42 -26.98 -17.48
CA PRO A 227 6.04 -26.96 -17.98
C PRO A 227 5.08 -26.28 -17.01
N ARG A 228 5.14 -26.59 -15.71
CA ARG A 228 4.28 -25.96 -14.71
C ARG A 228 4.63 -24.48 -14.53
N GLY A 229 5.92 -24.15 -14.51
CA GLY A 229 6.37 -22.77 -14.42
C GLY A 229 5.86 -21.90 -15.58
N ARG A 230 5.90 -22.41 -16.83
CA ARG A 230 5.33 -21.73 -18.00
C ARG A 230 3.83 -21.51 -17.88
N ARG A 231 3.07 -22.52 -17.45
CA ARG A 231 1.62 -22.38 -17.24
C ARG A 231 1.29 -21.26 -16.26
N LEU A 232 1.98 -21.20 -15.12
CA LEU A 232 1.78 -20.14 -14.12
C LEU A 232 2.09 -18.73 -14.65
N LEU A 233 3.11 -18.57 -15.50
CA LEU A 233 3.40 -17.28 -16.10
C LEU A 233 2.31 -16.84 -17.09
N LEU A 234 1.77 -17.77 -17.88
CA LEU A 234 0.64 -17.50 -18.76
C LEU A 234 -0.61 -17.12 -17.94
N ASP A 235 -0.91 -17.88 -16.89
CA ASP A 235 -2.04 -17.59 -15.99
C ASP A 235 -1.91 -16.22 -15.32
N ALA A 236 -0.70 -15.84 -14.89
CA ALA A 236 -0.44 -14.54 -14.30
C ALA A 236 -0.75 -13.41 -15.30
N ASN A 237 -0.32 -13.56 -16.56
CA ASN A 237 -0.60 -12.61 -17.62
C ASN A 237 -2.10 -12.54 -17.96
N THR A 238 -2.80 -13.68 -17.98
CA THR A 238 -4.26 -13.72 -18.21
C THR A 238 -5.02 -13.01 -17.09
N ARG A 239 -4.63 -13.22 -15.82
CA ARG A 239 -5.25 -12.53 -14.68
C ARG A 239 -4.98 -11.03 -14.68
N GLU A 240 -3.76 -10.62 -15.00
CA GLU A 240 -3.41 -9.21 -15.16
C GLU A 240 -4.28 -8.55 -16.25
N LEU A 241 -4.43 -9.20 -17.41
CA LEU A 241 -5.31 -8.71 -18.48
C LEU A 241 -6.78 -8.62 -18.05
N ALA A 242 -7.28 -9.62 -17.33
CA ALA A 242 -8.67 -9.63 -16.84
C ALA A 242 -8.95 -8.46 -15.88
N VAL A 243 -8.07 -8.22 -14.90
CA VAL A 243 -8.18 -7.09 -13.97
C VAL A 243 -8.21 -5.76 -14.74
N SER A 244 -7.35 -5.64 -15.75
CA SER A 244 -7.22 -4.43 -16.58
C SER A 244 -8.47 -4.13 -17.42
N ARG A 245 -9.15 -5.17 -17.91
CA ARG A 245 -10.40 -5.01 -18.65
C ARG A 245 -11.55 -4.64 -17.73
N SER A 246 -11.58 -5.16 -16.50
CA SER A 246 -12.60 -4.82 -15.50
C SER A 246 -12.45 -3.41 -14.92
N SER A 247 -11.25 -2.84 -14.94
CA SER A 247 -10.97 -1.49 -14.42
C SER A 247 -11.17 -0.37 -15.44
N ARG A 248 -11.45 -0.67 -16.72
CA ARG A 248 -11.87 0.33 -17.70
C ARG A 248 -13.33 0.71 -17.43
N PRO A 249 -13.67 1.99 -17.23
CA PRO A 249 -15.05 2.41 -17.40
C PRO A 249 -15.45 2.10 -18.83
N VAL A 250 -16.62 1.49 -19.03
CA VAL A 250 -17.22 1.32 -20.36
C VAL A 250 -17.46 2.73 -20.90
N ALA A 251 -16.53 3.22 -21.73
CA ALA A 251 -16.79 4.42 -22.51
C ALA A 251 -17.98 4.08 -23.40
N SER A 252 -19.10 4.79 -23.19
CA SER A 252 -20.28 4.67 -24.02
C SER A 252 -19.88 4.83 -25.47
N ALA A 253 -20.36 3.93 -26.33
CA ALA A 253 -20.21 3.98 -27.77
C ALA A 253 -20.90 5.24 -28.33
N ALA A 254 -20.23 6.39 -28.32
CA ALA A 254 -20.62 7.60 -29.04
C ALA A 254 -19.48 8.65 -29.01
N ALA A 255 -18.52 8.56 -29.93
CA ALA A 255 -17.76 9.73 -30.39
C ALA A 255 -17.06 9.43 -31.71
N LEU A 256 -17.49 10.13 -32.76
CA LEU A 256 -16.85 10.21 -34.08
C LEU A 256 -15.49 10.95 -33.99
N PRO A 257 -14.58 10.78 -34.97
CA PRO A 257 -13.23 11.31 -34.89
C PRO A 257 -13.20 12.81 -35.22
N GLY A 258 -12.68 13.61 -34.29
CA GLY A 258 -12.31 15.02 -34.51
C GLY A 258 -10.89 15.24 -34.01
N GLU A 259 -10.06 15.84 -34.85
CA GLU A 259 -8.65 16.13 -34.64
C GLU A 259 -8.41 17.14 -33.51
N GLY A 260 -7.29 16.96 -32.79
CA GLY A 260 -6.60 18.06 -32.10
C GLY A 260 -6.58 18.01 -30.56
N SER A 261 -5.36 17.95 -30.03
CA SER A 261 -4.91 18.49 -28.73
C SER A 261 -5.03 17.64 -27.45
N SER A 262 -3.92 17.67 -26.70
CA SER A 262 -3.61 17.10 -25.38
C SER A 262 -3.42 15.57 -25.30
N ARG A 263 -2.19 15.11 -25.60
CA ARG A 263 -1.71 13.80 -25.17
C ARG A 263 -1.65 13.80 -23.64
N SER A 264 -2.69 13.28 -23.01
CA SER A 264 -2.69 12.98 -21.59
C SER A 264 -1.57 11.98 -21.25
N GLU A 265 -0.75 12.36 -20.29
CA GLU A 265 0.44 11.69 -19.80
C GLU A 265 0.06 10.47 -18.94
N TYR A 266 -0.28 9.36 -19.59
CA TYR A 266 -0.43 8.06 -18.94
C TYR A 266 0.58 7.07 -19.54
N CYS A 267 1.42 6.46 -18.71
CA CYS A 267 2.35 5.41 -19.15
C CYS A 267 1.59 4.11 -19.43
N TYR A 268 1.49 3.75 -20.71
CA TYR A 268 0.77 2.60 -21.23
C TYR A 268 1.59 1.30 -21.04
N LEU A 269 1.02 0.30 -20.36
CA LEU A 269 1.65 -1.02 -20.19
C LEU A 269 1.38 -1.89 -21.43
N HIS A 270 2.43 -2.28 -22.16
CA HIS A 270 2.34 -3.40 -23.10
C HIS A 270 2.28 -4.72 -22.32
N SER A 271 1.10 -5.31 -22.19
CA SER A 271 0.99 -6.73 -21.86
C SER A 271 1.67 -7.59 -22.94
N ASP A 272 2.05 -8.83 -22.62
CA ASP A 272 2.59 -9.79 -23.60
C ASP A 272 1.59 -10.11 -24.74
N PHE A 273 0.36 -9.58 -24.66
CA PHE A 273 -0.72 -9.67 -25.63
C PHE A 273 -0.99 -8.34 -26.38
N GLY A 274 -0.11 -7.33 -26.25
CA GLY A 274 -0.25 -6.05 -26.96
C GLY A 274 -1.43 -5.18 -26.53
N CYS A 275 -2.06 -5.47 -25.38
CA CYS A 275 -3.20 -4.70 -24.86
C CYS A 275 -2.75 -3.68 -23.80
N ASP A 276 -3.32 -2.47 -23.84
CA ASP A 276 -3.05 -1.40 -22.86
C ASP A 276 -3.71 -1.69 -21.51
N VAL A 277 -2.87 -1.82 -20.49
CA VAL A 277 -3.27 -2.01 -19.10
C VAL A 277 -3.00 -0.73 -18.28
N PRO A 278 -3.94 -0.24 -17.44
CA PRO A 278 -3.66 0.86 -16.52
C PRO A 278 -2.56 0.48 -15.52
N ALA A 279 -1.66 1.43 -15.21
CA ALA A 279 -0.63 1.20 -14.20
C ALA A 279 -1.28 0.89 -12.83
N PRO A 280 -0.87 -0.18 -12.13
CA PRO A 280 -1.45 -0.52 -10.83
C PRO A 280 -1.15 0.58 -9.81
N GLU A 281 -2.13 0.91 -8.97
CA GLU A 281 -1.94 1.89 -7.90
C GLU A 281 -0.80 1.47 -6.96
N VAL A 282 0.11 2.40 -6.69
CA VAL A 282 1.24 2.15 -5.80
C VAL A 282 0.75 2.08 -4.35
N HIS A 283 0.97 0.94 -3.71
CA HIS A 283 0.63 0.73 -2.31
C HIS A 283 1.28 1.82 -1.43
N PRO A 284 0.58 2.40 -0.43
CA PRO A 284 1.11 3.46 0.44
C PRO A 284 2.44 3.13 1.10
N ALA A 285 2.67 1.87 1.48
CA ALA A 285 3.96 1.41 2.00
C ALA A 285 5.12 1.60 1.00
N ASN A 286 4.91 1.30 -0.28
CA ASN A 286 5.93 1.48 -1.31
C ASN A 286 6.16 2.96 -1.59
N ARG A 287 5.08 3.75 -1.64
CA ARG A 287 5.15 5.20 -1.76
C ARG A 287 5.95 5.84 -0.62
N PHE A 288 5.70 5.42 0.62
CA PHE A 288 6.46 5.87 1.79
C PHE A 288 7.94 5.53 1.66
N MET A 289 8.29 4.31 1.24
CA MET A 289 9.69 3.93 1.01
C MET A 289 10.34 4.80 -0.08
N ALA A 290 9.63 5.07 -1.18
CA ALA A 290 10.13 5.93 -2.25
C ALA A 290 10.50 7.33 -1.72
N GLU A 291 9.56 7.98 -1.04
CA GLU A 291 9.75 9.30 -0.42
C GLU A 291 10.88 9.29 0.62
N TRP A 292 10.99 8.20 1.39
CA TRP A 292 11.97 8.06 2.46
C TRP A 292 13.40 8.03 1.93
N PHE A 293 13.63 7.32 0.83
CA PHE A 293 14.96 7.26 0.23
C PHE A 293 15.26 8.45 -0.65
N GLN A 294 14.26 9.05 -1.29
CA GLN A 294 14.46 10.28 -2.05
C GLN A 294 14.93 11.44 -1.15
N THR A 295 14.30 11.61 0.02
CA THR A 295 14.70 12.66 0.98
C THR A 295 16.09 12.43 1.58
N ARG A 296 16.53 11.18 1.72
CA ARG A 296 17.83 10.82 2.32
C ARG A 296 18.98 10.68 1.34
N GLN A 297 18.71 10.42 0.06
CA GLN A 297 19.73 10.56 -0.98
C GLN A 297 20.28 12.00 -1.00
N ASN A 298 19.42 12.99 -0.76
CA ASN A 298 19.83 14.39 -0.60
C ASN A 298 20.75 14.63 0.62
N LEU A 299 20.77 13.71 1.59
CA LEU A 299 21.61 13.75 2.79
C LEU A 299 22.92 12.95 2.62
N GLY A 300 23.23 12.45 1.42
CA GLY A 300 24.45 11.70 1.13
C GLY A 300 24.39 10.20 1.51
N GLU A 301 23.28 9.72 2.05
CA GLU A 301 23.06 8.29 2.33
C GLU A 301 22.60 7.56 1.06
N SER A 302 23.54 7.24 0.16
CA SER A 302 23.20 6.46 -1.04
C SER A 302 22.89 4.99 -0.69
N VAL A 303 21.66 4.58 -0.94
CA VAL A 303 21.20 3.20 -0.85
C VAL A 303 20.68 2.79 -2.22
N ARG A 304 21.15 1.64 -2.74
CA ARG A 304 20.70 1.12 -4.03
C ARG A 304 19.26 0.62 -3.89
N LEU A 305 18.36 1.09 -4.74
CA LEU A 305 16.95 0.71 -4.75
C LEU A 305 16.63 -0.26 -5.89
N CYS A 306 15.56 -1.03 -5.73
CA CYS A 306 14.96 -1.81 -6.80
C CYS A 306 14.61 -0.89 -7.98
N ALA A 307 14.99 -1.29 -9.20
CA ALA A 307 14.80 -0.49 -10.41
C ALA A 307 13.32 -0.34 -10.82
N ASN A 308 12.43 -1.19 -10.31
CA ASN A 308 11.00 -0.92 -10.40
C ASN A 308 10.63 0.22 -9.44
N ALA A 309 10.37 1.41 -9.99
CA ALA A 309 10.04 2.61 -9.22
C ALA A 309 8.86 2.42 -8.25
N ASN A 310 7.87 1.59 -8.63
CA ASN A 310 6.69 1.30 -7.81
C ASN A 310 6.95 0.32 -6.64
N CYS A 311 8.14 -0.29 -6.60
CA CYS A 311 8.55 -1.19 -5.53
C CYS A 311 9.32 -0.45 -4.43
N SER A 312 10.31 0.34 -4.83
CA SER A 312 11.12 1.22 -3.96
C SER A 312 11.84 0.52 -2.79
N ARG A 313 11.96 -0.82 -2.83
CA ARG A 313 12.73 -1.57 -1.81
C ARG A 313 14.22 -1.24 -1.93
N PRO A 314 14.90 -0.97 -0.81
CA PRO A 314 16.35 -0.80 -0.76
C PRO A 314 17.09 -2.14 -0.63
N GLU A 315 18.30 -2.22 -1.17
CA GLU A 315 19.26 -3.23 -0.75
C GLU A 315 19.66 -2.97 0.70
N THR A 316 19.53 -4.00 1.56
CA THR A 316 20.00 -3.97 2.94
C THR A 316 21.46 -4.41 3.04
N ARG A 317 21.95 -5.16 2.05
CA ARG A 317 23.35 -5.58 1.91
C ARG A 317 23.78 -5.46 0.46
N ARG A 318 25.09 -5.29 0.25
CA ARG A 318 25.69 -5.20 -1.08
C ARG A 318 25.38 -6.48 -1.88
N PHE A 319 24.89 -6.33 -3.11
CA PHE A 319 24.56 -7.43 -4.01
C PHE A 319 23.45 -8.36 -3.49
N GLU A 320 22.54 -7.83 -2.68
CA GLU A 320 21.35 -8.55 -2.24
C GLU A 320 20.40 -8.82 -3.42
N PHE A 321 20.22 -7.82 -4.28
CA PHE A 321 19.30 -7.86 -5.41
C PHE A 321 19.90 -8.50 -6.65
N ARG A 322 19.03 -9.07 -7.47
CA ARG A 322 19.39 -9.65 -8.76
C ARG A 322 19.61 -8.52 -9.76
N VAL A 323 20.69 -8.56 -10.54
CA VAL A 323 20.92 -7.61 -11.63
C VAL A 323 20.33 -8.13 -12.94
N CYS A 324 19.98 -7.22 -13.85
CA CYS A 324 19.62 -7.59 -15.21
C CYS A 324 20.78 -8.36 -15.86
N SER A 325 20.53 -9.59 -16.32
CA SER A 325 21.56 -10.45 -16.92
C SER A 325 22.16 -9.88 -18.20
N MET A 326 21.45 -8.96 -18.87
CA MET A 326 21.88 -8.39 -20.15
C MET A 326 22.74 -7.14 -19.97
N CYS A 327 22.26 -6.13 -19.24
CA CYS A 327 22.98 -4.87 -19.08
C CYS A 327 23.75 -4.74 -17.75
N ALA A 328 23.38 -5.52 -16.72
CA ALA A 328 23.87 -5.40 -15.34
C ALA A 328 23.67 -4.02 -14.67
N LEU A 329 22.94 -3.08 -15.29
CA LEU A 329 22.72 -1.73 -14.77
C LEU A 329 21.50 -1.63 -13.83
N ALA A 330 20.44 -2.40 -14.11
CA ALA A 330 19.25 -2.43 -13.27
C ALA A 330 19.31 -3.59 -12.28
N CYS A 331 18.84 -3.37 -11.05
CA CYS A 331 18.75 -4.40 -10.02
C CYS A 331 17.30 -4.54 -9.51
N TYR A 332 16.94 -5.75 -9.08
CA TYR A 332 15.57 -6.13 -8.76
C TYR A 332 15.51 -6.98 -7.51
N CYS A 333 14.59 -6.64 -6.61
CA CYS A 333 14.31 -7.44 -5.43
C CYS A 333 13.57 -8.75 -5.77
N SER A 334 12.91 -8.85 -6.93
CA SER A 334 12.11 -10.00 -7.37
C SER A 334 12.06 -10.08 -8.89
N ARG A 335 11.80 -11.27 -9.45
CA ARG A 335 11.54 -11.46 -10.89
C ARG A 335 10.27 -10.76 -11.33
N ALA A 336 9.25 -10.67 -10.46
CA ALA A 336 8.04 -9.91 -10.75
C ALA A 336 8.35 -8.42 -10.95
N CYS A 337 9.19 -7.81 -10.10
CA CYS A 337 9.64 -6.43 -10.31
C CYS A 337 10.45 -6.28 -11.61
N GLN A 338 11.29 -7.26 -11.95
CA GLN A 338 12.02 -7.27 -13.22
C GLN A 338 11.06 -7.31 -14.40
N ALA A 339 10.06 -8.19 -14.38
CA ALA A 339 9.09 -8.34 -15.46
C ALA A 339 8.25 -7.08 -15.67
N VAL A 340 7.76 -6.46 -14.57
CA VAL A 340 6.99 -5.21 -14.65
C VAL A 340 7.86 -4.08 -15.22
N HIS A 341 9.08 -3.90 -14.72
CA HIS A 341 9.98 -2.86 -15.23
C HIS A 341 10.42 -3.11 -16.68
N TRP A 342 10.60 -4.37 -17.07
CA TRP A 342 10.91 -4.76 -18.46
C TRP A 342 9.82 -4.32 -19.43
N LYS A 343 8.55 -4.52 -19.06
CA LYS A 343 7.39 -4.15 -19.87
C LYS A 343 7.20 -2.62 -19.99
N THR A 344 7.62 -1.85 -18.99
CA THR A 344 7.37 -0.39 -18.98
C THR A 344 8.50 0.44 -19.57
N VAL A 345 9.73 0.27 -19.08
CA VAL A 345 10.84 1.22 -19.36
C VAL A 345 12.14 0.48 -19.72
N HIS A 346 12.42 -0.64 -19.06
CA HIS A 346 13.77 -1.20 -19.09
C HIS A 346 14.15 -1.84 -20.42
N SER A 347 13.21 -2.41 -21.18
CA SER A 347 13.53 -3.10 -22.44
C SER A 347 14.28 -2.19 -23.43
N ALA A 348 13.80 -0.95 -23.62
CA ALA A 348 14.44 0.06 -24.44
C ALA A 348 15.79 0.51 -23.85
N ALA A 349 15.82 0.85 -22.57
CA ALA A 349 17.04 1.30 -21.88
C ALA A 349 18.15 0.23 -21.86
N CYS A 350 17.76 -1.04 -21.70
CA CYS A 350 18.67 -2.17 -21.69
C CYS A 350 19.30 -2.38 -23.08
N THR A 351 18.51 -2.28 -24.15
CA THR A 351 18.99 -2.41 -25.52
C THR A 351 20.02 -1.32 -25.85
N ALA A 352 19.72 -0.07 -25.51
CA ALA A 352 20.64 1.05 -25.67
C ALA A 352 21.96 0.85 -24.89
N ALA A 353 21.88 0.38 -23.64
CA ALA A 353 23.05 0.11 -22.81
C ALA A 353 23.96 -0.99 -23.40
N ILE A 354 23.37 -2.05 -23.95
CA ILE A 354 24.13 -3.13 -24.60
C ILE A 354 24.84 -2.61 -25.85
N ALA A 355 24.15 -1.81 -26.68
CA ALA A 355 24.74 -1.20 -27.87
C ALA A 355 25.93 -0.30 -27.49
N ALA A 356 25.77 0.58 -26.50
CA ALA A 356 26.84 1.45 -26.01
C ALA A 356 28.04 0.66 -25.47
N ARG A 357 27.81 -0.46 -24.75
CA ARG A 357 28.88 -1.33 -24.25
C ARG A 357 29.65 -1.98 -25.39
N ARG A 358 28.99 -2.43 -26.45
CA ARG A 358 29.65 -3.00 -27.64
C ARG A 358 30.55 -1.98 -28.33
N VAL A 359 30.07 -0.75 -28.51
CA VAL A 359 30.88 0.35 -29.08
C VAL A 359 32.12 0.63 -28.22
N ARG A 360 31.99 0.71 -26.89
CA ARG A 360 33.15 0.90 -26.01
C ARG A 360 34.17 -0.23 -26.10
N ILE A 361 33.71 -1.49 -26.14
CA ILE A 361 34.61 -2.65 -26.29
C ILE A 361 35.36 -2.58 -27.61
N PHE A 362 34.66 -2.24 -28.70
CA PHE A 362 35.26 -2.07 -30.02
C PHE A 362 36.30 -0.95 -30.04
N ASN A 363 35.97 0.24 -29.53
CA ASN A 363 36.91 1.37 -29.47
C ASN A 363 38.14 1.06 -28.59
N ASN A 364 37.94 0.41 -27.44
CA ASN A 364 39.04 -0.01 -26.59
C ASN A 364 39.92 -1.09 -27.23
N ALA A 365 39.37 -1.92 -28.13
CA ALA A 365 40.16 -2.86 -28.89
C ALA A 365 41.00 -2.14 -29.96
N LEU A 366 40.41 -1.19 -30.69
CA LEU A 366 41.13 -0.37 -31.68
C LEU A 366 42.28 0.42 -31.04
N ALA A 367 42.04 1.06 -29.90
CA ALA A 367 43.06 1.82 -29.17
C ALA A 367 44.20 0.97 -28.56
N ARG A 368 44.16 -0.36 -28.69
CA ARG A 368 45.28 -1.26 -28.32
C ARG A 368 46.12 -1.69 -29.52
N PHE A 369 45.69 -1.37 -30.74
CA PHE A 369 46.41 -1.62 -31.98
C PHE A 369 47.10 -0.35 -32.53
N GLU A 370 46.83 0.80 -31.93
CA GLU A 370 47.59 2.05 -32.04
C GLU A 370 48.59 2.14 -30.88
#